data_AF-A0A6L8GIB1-F1
#
_entry.id   AF-A0A6L8GIB1-F1
#
_cell.length_a   1.000
_cell.length_b   1.000
_cell.length_c   1.000
_cell.angle_alpha   90.00
_cell.angle_beta   90.00
_cell.angle_gamma   90.00
#
_symmetry.space_group_name_H-M   'P 1'
#
loop_
_entity.id
_entity.type
_entity.pdbx_description
1 polymer ?
#
loop_
_entity_poly.entity_id
_entity_poly.type
_entity_poly.pdbx_seq_one_letter_code
_entity_poly.pdbx_strand_id
1 'polypeptide(L)'
;MALDAETGRELWAFDPRAYETGMTGASPGGYKHRGVAVHGEGDDMRVFINSRASLYALDAKTGALIPEFGAAGRVALDEGFPNEVNHDSFDKTSPPVVFEDLVIVGSRVPD
;
A
#
# COMPACT_ATOMS: atom_id res chain seq x y z
N MET A 1 6.42 -4.50 -8.44
CA MET A 1 7.08 -5.66 -9.07
C MET A 1 8.27 -6.06 -8.23
N ALA A 2 8.63 -7.33 -8.26
CA ALA A 2 9.90 -7.84 -7.77
C ALA A 2 10.70 -8.40 -8.94
N LEU A 3 12.01 -8.18 -8.90
CA LEU A 3 12.94 -8.58 -9.95
C LEU A 3 14.03 -9.47 -9.34
N ASP A 4 14.52 -10.41 -10.14
CA ASP A 4 15.78 -11.09 -9.89
C ASP A 4 16.93 -10.07 -9.96
N ALA A 5 17.75 -10.00 -8.92
CA ALA A 5 18.75 -8.94 -8.77
C ALA A 5 19.92 -9.06 -9.76
N GLU A 6 20.23 -10.27 -10.25
CA GLU A 6 21.33 -10.52 -11.18
C GLU A 6 20.90 -10.28 -12.64
N THR A 7 19.70 -10.74 -12.98
CA THR A 7 19.23 -10.80 -14.37
C THR A 7 18.25 -9.69 -14.71
N GLY A 8 17.65 -9.03 -13.72
CA GLY A 8 16.56 -8.07 -13.91
C GLY A 8 15.24 -8.71 -14.35
N ARG A 9 15.15 -10.04 -14.37
CA ARG A 9 13.93 -10.76 -14.76
C ARG A 9 12.83 -10.53 -13.73
N GLU A 10 11.62 -10.22 -14.20
CA GLU A 10 10.45 -10.11 -13.33
C GLU A 10 10.12 -11.45 -12.65
N LEU A 11 9.96 -11.41 -11.33
CA LEU A 11 9.49 -12.53 -10.52
C LEU A 11 7.96 -12.45 -10.36
N TRP A 12 7.46 -11.25 -10.05
CA TRP A 12 6.03 -10.96 -9.97
C TRP A 12 5.76 -9.46 -10.08
N ALA A 13 4.53 -9.11 -10.45
CA ALA A 13 4.03 -7.75 -10.42
C ALA A 13 2.68 -7.70 -9.68
N PHE A 14 2.47 -6.61 -8.96
CA PHE A 14 1.21 -6.30 -8.30
C PHE A 14 0.76 -4.92 -8.76
N ASP A 15 -0.50 -4.84 -9.21
CA ASP A 15 -1.16 -3.59 -9.60
C ASP A 15 -2.30 -3.30 -8.61
N PRO A 16 -2.18 -2.25 -7.76
CA PRO A 16 -3.24 -1.84 -6.86
C PRO A 16 -4.41 -1.13 -7.57
N ARG A 17 -4.35 -0.99 -8.90
CA ARG A 17 -5.38 -0.38 -9.77
C ARG A 17 -5.78 1.02 -9.33
N ALA A 18 -4.78 1.81 -8.90
CA ALA A 18 -4.97 3.18 -8.40
C ALA A 18 -5.72 4.11 -9.36
N TYR A 19 -5.68 3.81 -10.66
CA TYR A 19 -6.37 4.55 -11.71
C TYR A 19 -7.89 4.40 -11.68
N GLU A 20 -8.42 3.33 -11.08
CA GLU A 20 -9.87 3.08 -11.00
C GLU A 20 -10.58 4.15 -10.13
N THR A 21 -9.86 4.82 -9.22
CA THR A 21 -10.42 5.89 -8.40
C THR A 21 -10.43 7.26 -9.09
N GLY A 22 -9.99 7.34 -10.36
CA GLY A 22 -9.88 8.61 -11.09
C GLY A 22 -8.80 9.55 -10.54
N MET A 23 -8.70 10.79 -11.06
CA MET A 23 -7.69 11.77 -10.64
C MET A 23 -8.10 12.61 -9.42
N THR A 24 -9.39 12.61 -9.06
CA THR A 24 -9.89 13.32 -7.89
C THR A 24 -9.14 12.87 -6.63
N GLY A 25 -8.67 13.82 -5.84
CA GLY A 25 -7.90 13.56 -4.62
C GLY A 25 -6.44 13.15 -4.82
N ALA A 26 -5.98 12.93 -6.06
CA ALA A 26 -4.56 12.66 -6.31
C ALA A 26 -3.68 13.83 -5.87
N SER A 27 -2.55 13.49 -5.24
CA SER A 27 -1.49 14.44 -4.95
C SER A 27 -1.10 15.25 -6.20
N PRO A 28 -0.67 16.52 -6.06
CA PRO A 28 -0.20 17.32 -7.19
C PRO A 28 0.85 16.55 -7.99
N GLY A 29 0.57 16.29 -9.28
CA GLY A 29 1.40 15.46 -10.16
C GLY A 29 1.01 13.98 -10.25
N GLY A 30 -0.20 13.59 -9.83
CA GLY A 30 -0.83 12.30 -10.17
C GLY A 30 -0.50 11.16 -9.20
N TYR A 31 -0.40 9.94 -9.74
CA TYR A 31 -0.21 8.69 -8.98
C TYR A 31 1.23 8.51 -8.50
N LYS A 32 1.62 9.29 -7.50
CA LYS A 32 2.96 9.22 -6.90
C LYS A 32 2.99 8.17 -5.79
N HIS A 33 4.08 7.44 -5.70
CA HIS A 33 4.33 6.50 -4.61
C HIS A 33 5.81 6.49 -4.26
N ARG A 34 6.15 6.59 -2.97
CA ARG A 34 7.53 6.81 -2.50
C ARG A 34 8.26 5.55 -2.04
N GLY A 35 7.60 4.40 -1.97
CA GLY A 35 8.25 3.14 -1.63
C GLY A 35 7.34 2.20 -0.85
N VAL A 36 7.86 1.04 -0.50
CA VAL A 36 7.15 -0.02 0.25
C VAL A 36 7.85 -0.27 1.58
N ALA A 37 7.19 -0.99 2.50
CA ALA A 37 7.87 -1.60 3.63
C ALA A 37 7.95 -3.11 3.46
N VAL A 38 9.03 -3.71 3.98
CA VAL A 38 9.22 -5.17 4.00
C VAL A 38 9.43 -5.59 5.45
N HIS A 39 8.77 -6.66 5.86
CA HIS A 39 8.87 -7.19 7.22
C HIS A 39 8.67 -8.70 7.23
N GLY A 40 9.23 -9.37 8.24
CA GLY A 40 9.21 -10.82 8.37
C GLY A 40 10.47 -11.47 7.82
N GLU A 41 10.54 -12.79 7.95
CA GLU A 41 11.71 -13.60 7.59
C GLU A 41 11.29 -14.83 6.79
N GLY A 42 12.18 -15.32 5.94
CA GLY A 42 11.98 -16.54 5.17
C GLY A 42 10.66 -16.55 4.38
N ASP A 43 9.81 -17.51 4.72
CA ASP A 43 8.53 -17.78 4.04
C ASP A 43 7.41 -16.85 4.51
N ASP A 44 7.56 -16.23 5.68
CA ASP A 44 6.58 -15.30 6.26
C ASP A 44 6.88 -13.83 5.91
N MET A 45 7.82 -13.59 5.00
CA MET A 45 8.18 -12.24 4.57
C MET A 45 7.04 -11.58 3.78
N ARG A 46 6.72 -10.34 4.14
CA ARG A 46 5.60 -9.57 3.62
C ARG A 46 6.08 -8.24 3.04
N VAL A 47 5.40 -7.79 1.99
CA VAL A 47 5.53 -6.44 1.44
C VAL A 47 4.26 -5.66 1.75
N PHE A 48 4.40 -4.50 2.37
CA PHE A 48 3.31 -3.56 2.61
C PHE A 48 3.41 -2.39 1.63
N ILE A 49 2.31 -2.13 0.92
CA ILE A 49 2.19 -1.04 -0.04
C ILE A 49 0.86 -0.32 0.17
N ASN A 50 0.90 1.00 0.35
CA ASN A 50 -0.30 1.81 0.29
C ASN A 50 -0.56 2.30 -1.13
N SER A 51 -1.81 2.43 -1.49
CA SER A 51 -2.21 3.10 -2.72
C SER A 51 -3.56 3.75 -2.49
N ARG A 52 -3.65 5.06 -2.78
CA ARG A 52 -4.85 5.85 -2.50
C ARG A 52 -5.25 5.76 -1.03
N ALA A 53 -6.47 5.32 -0.74
CA ALA A 53 -7.01 5.12 0.58
C ALA A 53 -6.88 3.67 1.07
N SER A 54 -5.98 2.87 0.51
CA SER A 54 -5.84 1.45 0.89
C SER A 54 -4.41 1.10 1.26
N LEU A 55 -4.27 0.23 2.25
CA LEU A 55 -3.03 -0.48 2.57
C LEU A 55 -3.19 -1.94 2.18
N TYR A 56 -2.24 -2.47 1.41
CA TYR A 56 -2.20 -3.86 0.96
C TYR A 56 -1.04 -4.59 1.64
N ALA A 57 -1.25 -5.87 1.94
CA ALA A 57 -0.19 -6.78 2.37
C ALA A 57 -0.03 -7.90 1.33
N LEU A 58 1.20 -8.07 0.86
CA LEU A 58 1.55 -9.06 -0.15
C LEU A 58 2.54 -10.07 0.43
N ASP A 59 2.38 -11.33 0.04
CA ASP A 59 3.42 -12.35 0.20
C ASP A 59 4.63 -11.95 -0.65
N ALA A 60 5.82 -11.87 -0.04
CA ALA A 60 7.01 -11.34 -0.71
C ALA A 60 7.54 -12.26 -1.83
N LYS A 61 7.23 -13.56 -1.79
CA LYS A 61 7.69 -14.53 -2.80
C LYS A 61 6.82 -14.51 -4.04
N THR A 62 5.51 -14.31 -3.88
CA THR A 62 4.52 -14.49 -4.94
C THR A 62 3.88 -13.19 -5.40
N GLY A 63 3.93 -12.13 -4.58
CA GLY A 63 3.20 -10.89 -4.83
C GLY A 63 1.68 -11.01 -4.63
N ALA A 64 1.19 -12.15 -4.13
CA ALA A 64 -0.24 -12.37 -3.87
C ALA A 64 -0.68 -11.64 -2.60
N LEU A 65 -1.93 -11.18 -2.57
CA LEU A 65 -2.53 -10.62 -1.37
C LEU A 65 -2.59 -11.66 -0.26
N ILE A 66 -2.24 -11.26 0.97
CA ILE A 66 -2.36 -12.10 2.17
C ILE A 66 -3.81 -11.99 2.68
N PRO A 67 -4.68 -12.99 2.48
CA PRO A 67 -6.12 -12.84 2.69
C PRO A 67 -6.51 -12.47 4.12
N GLU A 68 -5.71 -12.89 5.09
CA GLU A 68 -5.92 -12.67 6.53
C GLU A 68 -5.61 -11.22 6.95
N PHE A 69 -4.98 -10.41 6.09
CA PHE A 69 -4.70 -9.01 6.38
C PHE A 69 -5.92 -8.14 6.06
N GLY A 70 -6.60 -7.66 7.09
CA GLY A 70 -7.78 -6.80 6.93
C GLY A 70 -8.92 -7.52 6.21
N ALA A 71 -9.51 -6.85 5.22
CA ALA A 71 -10.51 -7.41 4.33
C ALA A 71 -9.85 -7.92 3.04
N ALA A 72 -9.61 -9.24 2.97
CA ALA A 72 -9.06 -9.92 1.80
C ALA A 72 -7.70 -9.34 1.32
N GLY A 73 -6.80 -9.08 2.26
CA GLY A 73 -5.45 -8.54 1.99
C GLY A 73 -5.35 -7.03 1.90
N ARG A 74 -6.42 -6.31 2.26
CA ARG A 74 -6.49 -4.86 2.22
C ARG A 74 -7.13 -4.27 3.46
N VAL A 75 -6.61 -3.14 3.92
CA VAL A 75 -7.23 -2.27 4.92
C VAL A 75 -7.62 -0.94 4.27
N ALA A 76 -8.86 -0.49 4.47
CA ALA A 76 -9.29 0.86 4.12
C ALA A 76 -8.72 1.85 5.15
N LEU A 77 -8.05 2.89 4.66
CA LEU A 77 -7.34 3.88 5.49
C LEU A 77 -8.17 5.14 5.75
N ASP A 78 -9.31 5.28 5.10
CA ASP A 78 -10.26 6.37 5.16
C ASP A 78 -11.53 6.04 5.98
N GLU A 79 -11.56 4.87 6.60
CA GLU A 79 -12.64 4.42 7.48
C GLU A 79 -12.25 4.55 8.97
N GLY A 80 -13.24 4.53 9.86
CA GLY A 80 -13.02 4.49 11.31
C GLY A 80 -12.66 5.83 11.96
N PHE A 81 -12.77 6.94 11.24
CA PHE A 81 -12.57 8.29 11.80
C PHE A 81 -13.83 8.77 12.54
N PRO A 82 -13.68 9.52 13.65
CA PRO A 82 -14.81 10.09 14.38
C PRO A 82 -15.49 11.25 13.62
N ASN A 83 -14.77 11.87 12.69
CA ASN A 83 -15.24 12.97 11.85
C ASN A 83 -15.46 12.47 10.42
N GLU A 84 -16.34 13.15 9.68
CA GLU A 84 -16.56 12.88 8.26
C GLU A 84 -15.26 13.02 7.46
N VAL A 85 -14.95 12.00 6.66
CA VAL A 85 -13.78 11.97 5.78
C VAL A 85 -14.24 12.28 4.37
N ASN A 86 -13.67 13.32 3.76
CA ASN A 86 -13.83 13.53 2.34
C ASN A 86 -12.93 12.54 1.58
N HIS A 87 -13.51 11.42 1.17
CA HIS A 87 -12.86 10.34 0.41
C HIS A 87 -12.20 10.85 -0.88
N ASP A 88 -12.81 11.84 -1.53
CA ASP A 88 -12.29 12.48 -2.74
C ASP A 88 -11.02 13.31 -2.50
N SER A 89 -10.59 13.48 -1.24
CA SER A 89 -9.35 14.19 -0.88
C SER A 89 -8.28 13.28 -0.27
N PHE A 90 -8.60 11.99 -0.09
CA PHE A 90 -7.78 11.04 0.63
C PHE A 90 -6.74 10.37 -0.27
N ASP A 91 -5.47 10.62 0.03
CA ASP A 91 -4.36 10.04 -0.74
C ASP A 91 -3.17 9.75 0.17
N LYS A 92 -2.55 8.59 -0.05
CA LYS A 92 -1.38 8.12 0.69
C LYS A 92 -0.30 7.77 -0.31
N THR A 93 0.80 8.52 -0.24
CA THR A 93 1.91 8.43 -1.20
C THR A 93 3.24 8.09 -0.54
N SER A 94 3.35 8.21 0.78
CA SER A 94 4.54 7.83 1.56
C SER A 94 4.50 6.35 1.93
N PRO A 95 5.66 5.66 2.00
CA PRO A 95 5.72 4.27 2.43
C PRO A 95 5.19 4.11 3.86
N PRO A 96 4.63 2.95 4.20
CA PRO A 96 4.42 2.59 5.59
C PRO A 96 5.76 2.35 6.30
N VAL A 97 5.74 2.31 7.63
CA VAL A 97 6.86 1.85 8.46
C VAL A 97 6.37 0.69 9.31
N VAL A 98 7.19 -0.33 9.49
CA VAL A 98 6.87 -1.45 10.39
C VAL A 98 7.69 -1.33 11.66
N PHE A 99 7.03 -1.44 12.80
CA PHE A 99 7.64 -1.50 14.12
C PHE A 99 7.02 -2.67 14.88
N GLU A 100 7.83 -3.68 15.21
CA GLU A 100 7.35 -4.95 15.77
C GLU A 100 6.23 -5.54 14.90
N ASP A 101 5.03 -5.73 15.45
CA ASP A 101 3.84 -6.24 14.77
C ASP A 101 2.91 -5.13 14.22
N LEU A 102 3.34 -3.87 14.29
CA LEU A 102 2.57 -2.71 13.85
C LEU A 102 3.02 -2.20 12.47
N VAL A 103 2.06 -2.05 11.56
CA VAL A 103 2.25 -1.31 10.30
C VAL A 103 1.69 0.09 10.46
N ILE A 104 2.57 1.09 10.44
CA ILE A 104 2.26 2.49 10.71
C ILE A 104 2.19 3.24 9.40
N VAL A 105 1.06 3.91 9.15
CA VAL A 105 0.84 4.73 7.95
C VAL A 105 0.61 6.17 8.35
N GLY A 106 1.38 7.10 7.77
CA GLY A 106 1.19 8.53 7.99
C GLY A 106 -0.08 9.07 7.32
N SER A 107 -0.51 10.29 7.67
CA SER A 107 -1.64 10.97 7.02
C SER A 107 -1.22 12.24 6.30
N ARG A 108 -1.92 12.58 5.21
CA ARG A 108 -1.91 13.91 4.62
C ARG A 108 -3.15 14.64 5.12
N VAL A 109 -2.97 15.80 5.74
CA VAL A 109 -4.07 16.75 6.01
C VAL A 109 -4.00 17.79 4.90
N PRO A 110 -5.03 17.91 4.04
CA PRO A 110 -5.12 19.05 3.12
C PRO A 110 -5.23 20.34 3.95
N ASP A 111 -4.45 21.34 3.58
CA ASP A 111 -4.55 22.71 4.10
C ASP A 111 -5.75 23.47 3.52
#